data_AF-A0A535X0W5-F1
#
_entry.id   AF-A0A535X0W5-F1
#
_cell.length_a   1.000
_cell.length_b   1.000
_cell.length_c   1.000
_cell.angle_alpha   90.00
_cell.angle_beta   90.00
_cell.angle_gamma   90.00
#
_symmetry.space_group_name_H-M   'P 1'
#
loop_
_entity.id
_entity.type
_entity.pdbx_description
1 polymer ?
#
loop_
_entity_poly.entity_id
_entity_poly.type
_entity_poly.pdbx_seq_one_letter_code
_entity_poly.pdbx_strand_id
1 'polypeptide(L)'
;MYAAGIGVKPWRANRAGGTTSSWRRLLAAVAAVLALSVAFALGARGSGEAHYTTVVVQPGDTLWSIASARYPADDVRVRVDDIEQANGLQGPGIQVGQSLRLPS
;
A
#
# COMPACT_ATOMS: atom_id res chain seq x y z
N MET A 1 18.38 -87.82 12.51
CA MET A 1 18.03 -86.78 11.52
C MET A 1 16.67 -86.20 11.89
N TYR A 2 16.62 -85.02 12.50
CA TYR A 2 15.41 -84.23 12.69
C TYR A 2 15.79 -82.75 12.53
N ALA A 3 15.17 -82.07 11.56
CA ALA A 3 15.37 -80.66 11.29
C ALA A 3 14.22 -79.87 11.94
N ALA A 4 14.53 -79.08 12.96
CA ALA A 4 13.59 -78.13 13.55
C ALA A 4 13.65 -76.83 12.73
N GLY A 5 12.58 -76.54 11.98
CA GLY A 5 12.45 -75.32 11.20
C GLY A 5 12.20 -74.11 12.11
N ILE A 6 13.14 -73.17 12.13
CA ILE A 6 12.99 -71.88 12.81
C ILE A 6 12.28 -70.91 11.84
N GLY A 7 10.99 -70.68 12.06
CA GLY A 7 10.22 -69.68 11.34
C GLY A 7 10.54 -68.27 11.84
N VAL A 8 11.47 -67.59 11.17
CA VAL A 8 11.71 -66.14 11.38
C VAL A 8 10.57 -65.34 10.74
N LYS A 9 9.76 -64.68 11.56
CA LYS A 9 8.70 -63.76 11.12
C LYS A 9 9.35 -62.44 10.68
N PRO A 10 9.32 -62.06 9.38
CA PRO A 10 9.97 -60.84 8.95
C PRO A 10 9.22 -59.63 9.50
N TRP A 11 9.93 -58.82 10.27
CA TRP A 11 9.48 -57.52 10.75
C TRP A 11 9.20 -56.63 9.54
N ARG A 12 7.94 -56.26 9.31
CA ARG A 12 7.57 -55.32 8.24
C ARG A 12 7.93 -53.91 8.69
N ALA A 13 9.00 -53.36 8.12
CA ALA A 13 9.30 -51.94 8.24
C ALA A 13 8.28 -51.13 7.44
N ASN A 14 7.43 -50.38 8.13
CA ASN A 14 6.58 -49.36 7.52
C ASN A 14 7.46 -48.19 7.04
N ARG A 15 7.95 -48.25 5.80
CA ARG A 15 8.44 -47.07 5.09
C ARG A 15 7.23 -46.28 4.57
N ALA A 16 6.69 -45.37 5.39
CA ALA A 16 5.96 -44.20 4.90
C ALA A 16 7.02 -43.13 4.58
N GLY A 17 7.15 -42.52 3.40
CA GLY A 17 6.14 -42.23 2.39
C GLY A 17 6.03 -40.70 2.25
N GLY A 18 6.97 -40.07 1.52
CA GLY A 18 6.77 -38.79 0.81
C GLY A 18 6.75 -37.47 1.59
N THR A 19 7.92 -36.94 1.97
CA THR A 19 8.10 -35.54 2.40
C THR A 19 7.85 -34.50 1.29
N THR A 20 7.73 -34.94 0.04
CA THR A 20 7.43 -34.11 -1.14
C THR A 20 6.04 -33.47 -1.08
N SER A 21 5.09 -34.05 -0.34
CA SER A 21 3.72 -33.51 -0.21
C SER A 21 3.65 -32.33 0.77
N SER A 22 4.38 -32.40 1.89
CA SER A 22 4.39 -31.36 2.91
C SER A 22 5.14 -30.11 2.45
N TRP A 23 6.24 -30.25 1.71
CA TRP A 23 6.99 -29.10 1.19
C TRP A 23 6.21 -28.29 0.16
N ARG A 24 5.46 -28.97 -0.72
CA ARG A 24 4.58 -28.29 -1.70
C ARG A 24 3.47 -27.51 -1.01
N ARG A 25 2.91 -28.03 0.10
CA ARG A 25 1.89 -27.35 0.90
C ARG A 25 2.44 -26.13 1.63
N LEU A 26 3.66 -26.22 2.16
CA LEU A 26 4.33 -25.09 2.81
C LEU A 26 4.64 -23.97 1.80
N LEU A 27 5.18 -24.31 0.63
CA LEU A 27 5.45 -23.33 -0.43
C LEU A 27 4.16 -22.67 -0.93
N ALA A 28 3.07 -23.42 -1.09
CA ALA A 28 1.78 -22.88 -1.47
C ALA A 28 1.20 -21.93 -0.40
N ALA A 29 1.34 -22.29 0.89
CA ALA A 29 0.89 -21.45 1.99
C ALA A 29 1.67 -20.13 2.05
N VAL A 30 2.99 -20.17 1.90
CA VAL A 30 3.84 -18.96 1.85
C VAL A 30 3.47 -18.08 0.66
N ALA A 31 3.31 -18.66 -0.53
CA ALA A 31 2.89 -17.91 -1.71
C ALA A 31 1.50 -17.27 -1.54
N ALA A 32 0.57 -17.97 -0.90
CA ALA A 32 -0.77 -17.44 -0.61
C ALA A 32 -0.71 -16.26 0.37
N VAL A 33 0.11 -16.35 1.43
CA VAL A 33 0.31 -15.24 2.37
C VAL A 33 0.94 -14.04 1.68
N LEU A 34 1.98 -14.25 0.85
CA LEU A 34 2.59 -13.17 0.08
C LEU A 34 1.60 -12.52 -0.89
N ALA A 35 0.80 -13.31 -1.60
CA ALA A 35 -0.23 -12.81 -2.49
C ALA A 35 -1.30 -11.99 -1.74
N LEU A 36 -1.74 -12.46 -0.57
CA LEU A 36 -2.66 -11.74 0.31
C LEU A 36 -2.05 -10.43 0.81
N SER A 37 -0.78 -10.42 1.23
CA SER A 37 -0.09 -9.20 1.66
C SER A 37 0.02 -8.18 0.53
N VAL A 38 0.36 -8.62 -0.69
CA VAL A 38 0.42 -7.74 -1.87
C VAL A 38 -0.96 -7.22 -2.23
N ALA A 39 -1.99 -8.08 -2.26
CA ALA A 39 -3.36 -7.67 -2.55
C ALA A 39 -3.88 -6.65 -1.51
N PHE A 40 -3.58 -6.86 -0.23
CA PHE A 40 -3.90 -5.91 0.84
C PHE A 40 -3.15 -4.59 0.67
N ALA A 41 -1.86 -4.64 0.36
CA ALA A 41 -1.04 -3.45 0.11
C ALA A 41 -1.42 -2.70 -1.16
N LEU A 42 -2.13 -3.32 -2.12
CA LEU A 42 -2.70 -2.68 -3.29
C LEU A 42 -4.10 -2.11 -3.00
N GLY A 43 -4.94 -2.83 -2.24
CA GLY A 43 -6.27 -2.35 -1.83
C GLY A 43 -6.21 -1.20 -0.81
N ALA A 44 -5.16 -1.14 0.02
CA ALA A 44 -4.92 -0.03 0.95
C ALA A 44 -4.43 1.25 0.26
N ARG A 45 -4.02 1.19 -1.01
CA ARG A 45 -3.78 2.37 -1.84
C ARG A 45 -5.13 2.85 -2.32
N GLY A 46 -5.92 3.42 -1.40
CA GLY A 46 -7.15 4.08 -1.76
C GLY A 46 -6.84 5.05 -2.90
N SER A 47 -7.54 4.87 -4.02
CA SER A 47 -7.57 5.81 -5.14
C SER A 47 -8.30 7.08 -4.69
N GLY A 48 -7.75 7.77 -3.71
CA GLY A 48 -8.10 9.15 -3.44
C GLY A 48 -7.56 9.95 -4.60
N GLU A 49 -8.32 9.99 -5.69
CA GLU A 49 -8.09 10.97 -6.74
C GLU A 49 -8.27 12.32 -6.08
N ALA A 50 -7.15 12.96 -5.72
CA ALA A 50 -7.18 14.26 -5.11
C ALA A 50 -7.83 15.19 -6.13
N HIS A 51 -9.06 15.63 -5.83
CA HIS A 51 -9.76 16.55 -6.69
C HIS A 51 -9.10 17.91 -6.53
N TYR A 52 -8.73 18.53 -7.65
CA TYR A 52 -8.12 19.84 -7.65
C TYR A 52 -9.02 20.84 -8.39
N THR A 53 -9.12 22.04 -7.86
CA THR A 53 -9.66 23.20 -8.58
C THR A 53 -8.50 24.08 -9.00
N THR A 54 -8.48 24.55 -10.25
CA THR A 54 -7.45 25.49 -10.71
C THR A 54 -7.94 26.92 -10.56
N VAL A 55 -7.13 27.79 -9.96
CA VAL A 55 -7.39 29.23 -9.83
C VAL A 55 -6.20 30.00 -10.40
N VAL A 56 -6.49 31.10 -11.10
CA VAL A 56 -5.47 32.02 -11.61
C VAL A 56 -5.28 33.16 -10.61
N VAL A 57 -4.06 33.32 -10.12
CA VAL A 57 -3.68 34.35 -9.15
C VAL A 57 -3.93 35.75 -9.70
N GLN A 58 -4.68 36.55 -8.96
CA GLN A 58 -4.99 37.94 -9.30
C GLN A 58 -4.06 38.92 -8.58
N PRO A 59 -3.95 40.18 -9.05
CA PRO A 59 -3.23 41.22 -8.33
C PRO A 59 -3.75 41.40 -6.90
N GLY A 60 -2.86 41.33 -5.91
CA GLY A 60 -3.19 41.45 -4.49
C GLY A 60 -3.53 40.13 -3.79
N ASP A 61 -3.61 39.03 -4.53
CA ASP A 61 -3.78 37.71 -3.92
C ASP A 61 -2.51 37.27 -3.19
N THR A 62 -2.74 36.53 -2.10
CA THR A 62 -1.72 35.80 -1.35
C THR A 62 -2.19 34.37 -1.18
N LEU A 63 -1.28 33.41 -0.95
CA LEU A 63 -1.71 32.04 -0.63
C LEU A 63 -2.65 32.01 0.58
N TRP A 64 -2.40 32.88 1.56
CA TRP A 64 -3.26 33.03 2.73
C TRP A 64 -4.67 33.47 2.37
N SER A 65 -4.82 34.53 1.58
CA SER A 65 -6.15 35.04 1.20
C SER A 65 -6.91 34.01 0.37
N ILE A 66 -6.23 33.36 -0.58
CA ILE A 66 -6.80 32.29 -1.40
C ILE A 66 -7.26 31.11 -0.53
N ALA A 67 -6.41 30.63 0.38
CA ALA A 67 -6.73 29.52 1.26
C ALA A 67 -7.88 29.87 2.22
N SER A 68 -7.86 31.04 2.86
CA SER A 68 -8.91 31.49 3.77
C SER A 68 -10.28 31.62 3.09
N ALA A 69 -10.30 32.07 1.83
CA ALA A 69 -11.52 32.18 1.06
C ALA A 69 -12.06 30.82 0.63
N ARG A 70 -11.18 29.86 0.31
CA ARG A 70 -11.57 28.54 -0.20
C ARG A 70 -11.91 27.53 0.90
N TYR A 71 -11.27 27.63 2.06
CA TYR A 71 -11.42 26.71 3.20
C TYR A 71 -11.74 27.45 4.50
N PRO A 72 -12.91 28.10 4.60
CA PRO A 72 -13.25 28.95 5.74
C PRO A 72 -13.43 28.18 7.07
N ALA A 73 -13.61 26.85 7.01
CA ALA A 73 -13.83 25.98 8.17
C ALA A 73 -12.57 25.22 8.61
N ASP A 74 -11.49 25.26 7.83
CA ASP A 74 -10.26 24.52 8.10
C ASP A 74 -9.16 25.43 8.65
N ASP A 75 -8.09 24.82 9.19
CA ASP A 75 -6.88 25.57 9.52
C ASP A 75 -6.23 26.08 8.23
N VAL A 76 -6.26 27.40 8.03
CA VAL A 76 -5.70 28.09 6.87
C VAL A 76 -4.22 27.78 6.70
N ARG A 77 -3.46 27.61 7.79
CA ARG A 77 -2.01 27.31 7.71
C ARG A 77 -1.77 25.97 7.03
N VAL A 78 -2.49 24.93 7.46
CA VAL A 78 -2.41 23.60 6.88
C VAL A 78 -2.81 23.64 5.39
N ARG A 79 -3.83 24.42 5.05
CA ARG A 79 -4.26 24.56 3.65
C ARG A 79 -3.29 25.31 2.77
N VAL A 80 -2.56 26.29 3.31
CA VAL A 80 -1.45 26.92 2.60
C VAL A 80 -0.37 25.88 2.31
N ASP A 81 0.03 25.08 3.29
CA ASP A 81 1.03 24.02 3.12
C ASP A 81 0.58 22.96 2.09
N ASP A 82 -0.70 22.60 2.08
CA ASP A 82 -1.30 21.69 1.09
C ASP A 82 -1.23 22.28 -0.33
N ILE A 83 -1.54 23.57 -0.49
CA ILE A 83 -1.48 24.26 -1.78
C ILE A 83 -0.02 24.35 -2.26
N GLU A 84 0.92 24.65 -1.36
CA GLU A 84 2.34 24.68 -1.69
C GLU A 84 2.82 23.33 -2.20
N GLN A 85 2.50 22.24 -1.50
CA GLN A 85 2.84 20.88 -1.90
C GLN A 85 2.17 20.48 -3.22
N ALA A 86 0.89 20.78 -3.41
CA ALA A 86 0.14 20.46 -4.62
C ALA A 86 0.69 21.16 -5.87
N ASN A 87 1.38 22.30 -5.70
CA ASN A 87 1.94 23.11 -6.79
C ASN A 87 3.48 23.07 -6.85
N GLY A 88 4.14 22.33 -5.96
CA GLY A 88 5.60 22.27 -5.90
C GLY A 88 6.25 23.61 -5.56
N LEU A 89 5.57 24.45 -4.77
CA LEU A 89 6.12 25.73 -4.32
C LEU A 89 7.17 25.51 -3.24
N GLN A 90 8.21 26.34 -3.23
CA GLN A 90 9.27 26.30 -2.22
C GLN A 90 9.00 27.24 -1.02
N GLY A 91 7.81 27.83 -0.99
CA GLY A 91 7.34 28.77 0.02
C GLY A 91 6.16 29.60 -0.50
N PRO A 92 5.73 30.62 0.25
CA PRO A 92 4.44 31.28 0.02
C PRO A 92 4.41 32.28 -1.14
N GLY A 93 5.52 32.40 -1.88
CA GLY A 93 5.66 33.32 -3.01
C GLY A 93 4.86 32.84 -4.22
N ILE A 94 3.93 33.67 -4.67
CA ILE A 94 3.12 33.44 -5.88
C ILE A 94 3.18 34.64 -6.80
N GLN A 95 2.97 34.41 -8.10
CA GLN A 95 3.02 35.44 -9.14
C GLN A 95 1.63 35.68 -9.74
N VAL A 96 1.32 36.94 -10.07
CA VAL A 96 0.08 37.28 -10.78
C VAL A 96 0.04 36.55 -12.13
N GLY A 97 -1.11 35.96 -12.45
CA GLY A 97 -1.31 35.14 -13.64
C GLY A 97 -0.85 33.68 -13.49
N GLN A 98 -0.22 33.32 -12.36
CA GLN A 98 0.13 31.93 -12.06
C GLN A 98 -1.15 31.09 -11.88
N SER A 99 -1.17 29.90 -12.46
CA SER A 99 -2.24 28.92 -12.22
C SER A 99 -1.86 28.06 -11.02
N LEU A 100 -2.71 28.05 -10.00
CA LEU A 100 -2.56 27.25 -8.79
C LEU A 100 -3.63 26.16 -8.73
N ARG A 101 -3.20 24.96 -8.34
CA ARG A 101 -4.05 23.80 -8.05
C ARG A 101 -4.39 23.80 -6.57
N LEU A 102 -5.68 23.90 -6.26
CA LEU A 102 -6.19 23.88 -4.90
C LEU A 102 -6.84 22.53 -4.63
N PRO A 103 -6.39 21.76 -3.63
CA PRO A 103 -7.03 20.50 -3.24
C PRO A 103 -8.48 20.73 -2.79
N SER A 104 -9.42 19.84 -3.07
CA SER A 104 -10.85 20.05 -2.81
C SER A 104 -11.21 20.07 -1.33
#